data_AF-A0A3D5Y5X8-F1
#
_entry.id   AF-A0A3D5Y5X8-F1
#
_cell.length_a   1.000
_cell.length_b   1.000
_cell.length_c   1.000
_cell.angle_alpha   90.00
_cell.angle_beta   90.00
_cell.angle_gamma   90.00
#
_symmetry.space_group_name_H-M   'P 1'
#
loop_
_entity.id
_entity.type
_entity.pdbx_description
1 polymer ?
#
loop_
_entity_poly.entity_id
_entity_poly.type
_entity_poly.pdbx_seq_one_letter_code
_entity_poly.pdbx_strand_id
1 'polypeptide(L)'
;MIVRIQDRAQIESLGYCFFTVVLMVVFIQTFALWKWLTAALGNTGAMLVPFVTAVVLFGSVLLMRLRKKASLEFHWVCLLAAAVLAGIALYLPDSQFPAKRIHVAEFMLLAFVIRRGFCRWTSGMSLIVMTASTGIVLGAHDELLQGLHPDRYFSHRDIVVDGLSAIAGALAGHGLRLYDSVPRREETWIAPPWWALAVVAAALIIFLYPLPEFRQEPLPWWILTPLFVATFLWYFLDKTRRVIGDPASVIVWLVFATALYPILTHMTPAVFQ
;
A
#
# COMPACT_ATOMS: atom_id res chain seq x y z
N MET A 1 -24.17 -7.30 -22.34
CA MET A 1 -23.30 -6.17 -21.92
C MET A 1 -22.85 -6.30 -20.47
N ILE A 2 -23.74 -6.73 -19.56
CA ILE A 2 -23.53 -6.89 -18.11
C ILE A 2 -22.38 -7.86 -17.75
N VAL A 3 -22.34 -9.06 -18.34
CA VAL A 3 -21.27 -10.06 -18.09
C VAL A 3 -19.87 -9.52 -18.41
N ARG A 4 -19.73 -8.72 -19.48
CA ARG A 4 -18.43 -8.12 -19.87
C ARG A 4 -17.90 -7.10 -18.87
N ILE A 5 -18.76 -6.45 -18.07
CA ILE A 5 -18.33 -5.43 -17.10
C ILE A 5 -17.79 -6.10 -15.84
N GLN A 6 -18.37 -7.22 -15.42
CA GLN A 6 -17.92 -8.00 -14.26
C GLN A 6 -16.51 -8.56 -14.47
N ASP A 7 -16.30 -9.27 -15.58
CA ASP A 7 -14.97 -9.84 -15.90
C ASP A 7 -13.91 -8.74 -15.99
N ARG A 8 -14.29 -7.58 -16.54
CA ARG A 8 -13.39 -6.43 -16.66
C ARG A 8 -13.03 -5.81 -15.31
N ALA A 9 -13.95 -5.75 -14.35
CA ALA A 9 -13.65 -5.23 -13.01
C ALA A 9 -12.69 -6.15 -12.25
N GLN A 10 -12.87 -7.47 -12.37
CA GLN A 10 -11.97 -8.47 -11.81
C GLN A 10 -10.58 -8.41 -12.46
N ILE A 11 -10.51 -8.46 -13.80
CA ILE A 11 -9.24 -8.41 -14.54
C ILE A 11 -8.48 -7.14 -14.22
N GLU A 12 -9.14 -5.98 -14.20
CA GLU A 12 -8.47 -4.73 -13.88
C GLU A 12 -8.01 -4.67 -12.43
N SER A 13 -8.85 -5.08 -11.46
CA SER A 13 -8.44 -5.11 -10.05
C SER A 13 -7.19 -5.97 -9.87
N LEU A 14 -7.21 -7.21 -10.37
CA LEU A 14 -6.06 -8.12 -10.30
C LEU A 14 -4.85 -7.58 -11.06
N GLY A 15 -5.04 -7.02 -12.26
CA GLY A 15 -3.97 -6.46 -13.07
C GLY A 15 -3.30 -5.26 -12.39
N TYR A 16 -4.07 -4.35 -11.79
CA TYR A 16 -3.52 -3.21 -11.05
C TYR A 16 -2.90 -3.63 -9.72
N CYS A 17 -3.45 -4.61 -9.00
CA CYS A 17 -2.83 -5.17 -7.81
C CYS A 17 -1.50 -5.85 -8.14
N PHE A 18 -1.43 -6.64 -9.21
CA PHE A 18 -0.19 -7.22 -9.70
C PHE A 18 0.83 -6.14 -10.08
N PHE A 19 0.40 -5.11 -10.81
CA PHE A 19 1.26 -3.98 -11.14
C PHE A 19 1.77 -3.25 -9.89
N THR A 20 0.95 -3.13 -8.85
CA THR A 20 1.34 -2.55 -7.56
C THR A 20 2.44 -3.38 -6.88
N VAL A 21 2.34 -4.71 -6.89
CA VAL A 21 3.39 -5.61 -6.38
C VAL A 21 4.68 -5.46 -7.19
N VAL A 22 4.59 -5.37 -8.53
CA VAL A 22 5.76 -5.13 -9.39
C VAL A 22 6.42 -3.78 -9.06
N LEU A 23 5.64 -2.72 -8.88
CA LEU A 23 6.17 -1.41 -8.47
C LEU A 23 6.88 -1.48 -7.13
N MET A 24 6.33 -2.21 -6.14
CA MET A 24 6.98 -2.39 -4.85
C MET A 24 8.35 -3.06 -4.98
N VAL A 25 8.47 -4.09 -5.84
CA VAL A 25 9.78 -4.72 -6.14
C VAL A 25 10.75 -3.71 -6.77
N VAL A 26 10.27 -2.84 -7.66
CA VAL A 26 11.09 -1.75 -8.24
C VAL A 26 11.52 -0.75 -7.16
N PHE A 27 10.64 -0.42 -6.22
CA PHE A 27 10.91 0.55 -5.16
C PHE A 27 11.96 0.05 -4.18
N ILE A 28 11.99 -1.24 -3.88
CA ILE A 28 13.05 -1.86 -3.06
C ILE A 28 14.45 -1.66 -3.71
N GLN A 29 14.52 -1.61 -5.04
CA GLN A 29 15.79 -1.39 -5.77
C GLN A 29 16.27 0.08 -5.74
N THR A 30 15.45 1.02 -5.23
CA THR A 30 15.81 2.45 -5.19
C THR A 30 16.98 2.74 -4.25
N PHE A 31 17.32 1.84 -3.33
CA PHE A 31 18.48 1.99 -2.45
C PHE A 31 19.81 2.07 -3.24
N ALA A 32 19.97 1.23 -4.26
CA ALA A 32 21.16 1.26 -5.11
C ALA A 32 21.22 2.57 -5.92
N LEU A 33 20.07 3.01 -6.45
CA LEU A 33 19.93 4.29 -7.14
C LEU A 33 20.27 5.46 -6.21
N TRP A 34 19.83 5.42 -4.96
CA TRP A 34 20.11 6.44 -3.95
C TRP A 34 21.61 6.55 -3.65
N LYS A 35 22.29 5.41 -3.47
CA LYS A 35 23.76 5.39 -3.26
C LYS A 35 24.48 6.05 -4.43
N TRP A 36 24.09 5.71 -5.66
CA TRP A 36 24.65 6.32 -6.87
C TRP A 36 24.36 7.83 -6.95
N LEU A 37 23.12 8.26 -6.69
CA LEU A 37 22.73 9.68 -6.68
C LEU A 37 23.49 10.47 -5.62
N THR A 38 23.70 9.90 -4.43
CA THR A 38 24.46 10.54 -3.35
C THR A 38 25.92 10.71 -3.75
N ALA A 39 26.51 9.73 -4.43
CA ALA A 39 27.87 9.82 -4.97
C ALA A 39 27.98 10.87 -6.09
N ALA A 40 26.95 11.00 -6.94
CA ALA A 40 26.96 11.92 -8.08
C ALA A 40 26.62 13.38 -7.73
N LEU A 41 25.65 13.61 -6.83
CA LEU A 41 25.07 14.93 -6.54
C LEU A 41 25.45 15.48 -5.16
N GLY A 42 26.12 14.66 -4.32
CA GLY A 42 26.36 14.95 -2.92
C GLY A 42 25.10 14.86 -2.05
N ASN A 43 25.30 14.95 -0.74
CA ASN A 43 24.23 14.74 0.25
C ASN A 43 23.07 15.74 0.10
N THR A 44 23.36 17.01 -0.22
CA THR A 44 22.33 18.04 -0.39
C THR A 44 21.46 17.77 -1.62
N GLY A 45 22.07 17.39 -2.75
CA GLY A 45 21.34 17.06 -3.98
C GLY A 45 20.48 15.83 -3.81
N ALA A 46 21.02 14.76 -3.21
CA ALA A 46 20.27 13.55 -2.91
C ALA A 46 19.06 13.86 -2.00
N MET A 47 19.23 14.67 -0.96
CA MET A 47 18.16 15.01 -0.01
C MET A 47 16.93 15.66 -0.68
N LEU A 48 17.12 16.36 -1.81
CA LEU A 48 16.03 17.02 -2.55
C LEU A 48 15.26 16.06 -3.46
N VAL A 49 15.87 14.95 -3.89
CA VAL A 49 15.27 14.02 -4.87
C VAL A 49 13.88 13.52 -4.43
N PRO A 50 13.66 13.04 -3.19
CA PRO A 50 12.34 12.58 -2.76
C PRO A 50 11.26 13.65 -2.88
N PHE A 51 11.59 14.89 -2.54
CA PHE A 51 10.65 16.01 -2.61
C PHE A 51 10.34 16.39 -4.06
N VAL A 52 11.36 16.46 -4.91
CA VAL A 52 11.18 16.75 -6.35
C VAL A 52 10.33 15.66 -7.00
N THR A 53 10.61 14.38 -6.72
CA THR A 53 9.81 13.25 -7.22
C THR A 53 8.35 13.35 -6.76
N ALA A 54 8.10 13.63 -5.48
CA ALA A 54 6.75 13.83 -4.95
C ALA A 54 6.01 14.97 -5.68
N VAL A 55 6.67 16.12 -5.85
CA VAL A 55 6.10 17.30 -6.54
C VAL A 55 5.82 17.00 -8.01
N VAL A 56 6.73 16.33 -8.72
CA VAL A 56 6.55 15.97 -10.13
C VAL A 56 5.40 14.98 -10.30
N LEU A 57 5.34 13.93 -9.47
CA LEU A 57 4.26 12.94 -9.52
C LEU A 57 2.91 13.59 -9.22
N PHE A 58 2.80 14.32 -8.11
CA PHE A 58 1.54 14.97 -7.73
C PHE A 58 1.13 16.05 -8.75
N GLY A 59 2.09 16.87 -9.19
CA GLY A 59 1.89 17.89 -10.21
C GLY A 59 1.44 17.31 -11.55
N SER A 60 1.99 16.16 -11.96
CA SER A 60 1.56 15.47 -13.18
C SER A 60 0.13 14.96 -13.10
N VAL A 61 -0.26 14.35 -11.97
CA VAL A 61 -1.63 13.87 -11.73
C VAL A 61 -2.62 15.04 -11.71
N LEU A 62 -2.27 16.13 -11.03
CA LEU A 62 -3.07 17.35 -11.02
C LEU A 62 -3.19 17.94 -12.43
N LEU A 63 -2.09 18.05 -13.18
CA LEU A 63 -2.10 18.58 -14.55
C LEU A 63 -2.96 17.72 -15.48
N MET A 64 -2.85 16.39 -15.41
CA MET A 64 -3.70 15.47 -16.16
C MET A 64 -5.18 15.67 -15.81
N ARG A 65 -5.49 15.94 -14.53
CA ARG A 65 -6.85 16.24 -14.09
C ARG A 65 -7.35 17.57 -14.64
N LEU A 66 -6.54 18.63 -14.59
CA LEU A 66 -6.87 19.96 -15.10
C LEU A 66 -7.07 19.95 -16.63
N ARG A 67 -6.34 19.10 -17.36
CA ARG A 67 -6.50 18.96 -18.83
C ARG A 67 -7.81 18.30 -19.25
N LYS A 68 -8.39 17.44 -18.41
CA LYS A 68 -9.75 16.94 -18.63
C LYS A 68 -10.70 18.09 -18.31
N LYS A 69 -11.23 18.78 -19.35
CA LYS A 69 -12.21 19.89 -19.30
C LYS A 69 -13.56 19.56 -18.61
N ALA A 70 -13.56 18.68 -17.62
CA ALA A 70 -14.67 18.41 -16.73
C ALA A 70 -14.76 19.50 -15.67
N SER A 71 -15.93 19.67 -15.06
CA SER A 71 -16.09 20.59 -13.93
C SER A 71 -15.02 20.31 -12.87
N LEU A 72 -14.29 21.36 -12.49
CA LEU A 72 -13.23 21.33 -11.48
C LEU A 72 -13.85 21.34 -10.08
N GLU A 73 -14.60 20.30 -9.78
CA GLU A 73 -15.12 20.06 -8.44
C GLU A 73 -14.10 19.22 -7.66
N PHE A 74 -13.39 19.88 -6.75
CA PHE A 74 -12.44 19.26 -5.83
C PHE A 74 -13.04 19.10 -4.43
N HIS A 75 -12.70 18.02 -3.73
CA HIS A 75 -12.99 17.92 -2.29
C HIS A 75 -11.79 18.45 -1.49
N TRP A 76 -11.77 19.76 -1.27
CA TRP A 76 -10.65 20.47 -0.63
C TRP A 76 -10.30 19.94 0.76
N VAL A 77 -11.29 19.50 1.55
CA VAL A 77 -11.04 18.90 2.87
C VAL A 77 -10.18 17.64 2.75
N CYS A 78 -10.43 16.78 1.76
CA CYS A 78 -9.63 15.58 1.53
C CYS A 78 -8.23 15.92 1.01
N LEU A 79 -8.09 16.95 0.17
CA LEU A 79 -6.79 17.42 -0.30
C LEU A 79 -5.94 18.01 0.84
N LEU A 80 -6.57 18.79 1.72
CA LEU A 80 -5.91 19.35 2.90
C LEU A 80 -5.48 18.23 3.86
N ALA A 81 -6.37 17.28 4.15
CA ALA A 81 -6.04 16.12 4.98
C ALA A 81 -4.90 15.29 4.38
N ALA A 82 -4.91 15.06 3.06
CA ALA A 82 -3.83 14.39 2.35
C ALA A 82 -2.49 15.14 2.49
N ALA A 83 -2.50 16.46 2.33
CA ALA A 83 -1.30 17.28 2.46
C ALA A 83 -0.73 17.25 3.89
N VAL A 84 -1.59 17.31 4.91
CA VAL A 84 -1.18 17.21 6.32
C VAL A 84 -0.56 15.84 6.61
N LEU A 85 -1.21 14.75 6.19
CA LEU A 85 -0.69 13.39 6.41
C LEU A 85 0.63 13.15 5.67
N ALA A 86 0.75 13.62 4.42
CA ALA A 86 2.00 13.55 3.67
C ALA A 86 3.11 14.37 4.34
N GLY A 87 2.78 15.55 4.88
CA GLY A 87 3.73 16.37 5.65
C GLY A 87 4.24 15.67 6.91
N ILE A 88 3.34 15.04 7.68
CA ILE A 88 3.71 14.21 8.83
C ILE A 88 4.60 13.04 8.38
N ALA A 89 4.21 12.32 7.32
CA ALA A 89 4.96 11.20 6.78
C ALA A 89 6.34 11.59 6.24
N LEU A 90 6.55 12.81 5.75
CA LEU A 90 7.87 13.32 5.33
C LEU A 90 8.79 13.67 6.51
N TYR A 91 8.20 14.08 7.63
CA TYR A 91 8.94 14.42 8.85
C TYR A 91 9.28 13.20 9.69
N LEU A 92 8.48 12.13 9.56
CA LEU A 92 8.63 10.93 10.35
C LEU A 92 9.92 10.15 10.07
N PRO A 93 10.47 9.95 8.86
CA PRO A 93 11.68 9.15 8.63
C PRO A 93 12.94 9.68 9.30
N ASP A 94 13.93 8.81 9.49
CA ASP A 94 15.22 9.17 10.10
C ASP A 94 15.94 10.25 9.26
N SER A 95 16.35 11.34 9.91
CA SER A 95 17.08 12.42 9.27
C SER A 95 18.47 11.99 8.79
N GLN A 96 19.04 10.93 9.36
CA GLN A 96 20.29 10.32 8.90
C GLN A 96 20.12 9.55 7.58
N PHE A 97 18.90 9.13 7.26
CA PHE A 97 18.57 8.38 6.05
C PHE A 97 17.47 9.08 5.24
N PRO A 98 17.73 10.29 4.70
CA PRO A 98 16.72 11.10 4.02
C PRO A 98 16.13 10.41 2.79
N ALA A 99 16.83 9.42 2.22
CA ALA A 99 16.34 8.55 1.15
C ALA A 99 14.96 7.97 1.46
N LYS A 100 14.73 7.57 2.72
CA LYS A 100 13.47 6.92 3.17
C LYS A 100 12.24 7.81 2.97
N ARG A 101 12.42 9.12 2.81
CA ARG A 101 11.31 10.05 2.50
C ARG A 101 10.69 9.78 1.13
N ILE A 102 11.38 9.07 0.23
CA ILE A 102 10.84 8.74 -1.10
C ILE A 102 9.62 7.82 -1.01
N HIS A 103 9.54 7.01 0.06
CA HIS A 103 8.40 6.14 0.35
C HIS A 103 7.08 6.92 0.37
N VAL A 104 7.11 8.20 0.77
CA VAL A 104 5.89 9.03 0.76
C VAL A 104 5.33 9.19 -0.65
N ALA A 105 6.19 9.50 -1.62
CA ALA A 105 5.77 9.65 -3.01
C ALA A 105 5.36 8.30 -3.62
N GLU A 106 6.12 7.25 -3.30
CA GLU A 106 5.92 5.88 -3.75
C GLU A 106 4.57 5.33 -3.30
N PHE A 107 4.26 5.40 -2.01
CA PHE A 107 3.00 4.88 -1.47
C PHE A 107 1.78 5.73 -1.84
N MET A 108 1.95 7.04 -2.05
CA MET A 108 0.89 7.86 -2.65
C MET A 108 0.62 7.45 -4.11
N LEU A 109 1.66 7.15 -4.89
CA LEU A 109 1.51 6.65 -6.25
C LEU A 109 0.85 5.27 -6.27
N LEU A 110 1.26 4.34 -5.40
CA LEU A 110 0.61 3.04 -5.24
C LEU A 110 -0.87 3.22 -4.92
N ALA A 111 -1.23 4.14 -4.03
CA ALA A 111 -2.64 4.40 -3.71
C ALA A 111 -3.43 4.84 -4.95
N PHE A 112 -2.87 5.61 -5.87
CA PHE A 112 -3.55 5.95 -7.14
C PHE A 112 -3.73 4.72 -8.04
N VAL A 113 -2.72 3.85 -8.12
CA VAL A 113 -2.76 2.60 -8.90
C VAL A 113 -3.81 1.64 -8.32
N ILE A 114 -3.80 1.41 -7.00
CA ILE A 114 -4.76 0.58 -6.29
C ILE A 114 -6.18 1.13 -6.48
N ARG A 115 -6.35 2.45 -6.28
CA ARG A 115 -7.65 3.12 -6.50
C ARG A 115 -8.19 2.86 -7.90
N ARG A 116 -7.32 2.85 -8.91
CA ARG A 116 -7.72 2.54 -10.29
C ARG A 116 -8.20 1.09 -10.45
N GLY A 117 -7.58 0.13 -9.75
CA GLY A 117 -8.05 -1.26 -9.69
C GLY A 117 -9.42 -1.39 -9.02
N PHE A 118 -9.68 -0.61 -7.99
CA PHE A 118 -10.88 -0.74 -7.16
C PHE A 118 -12.06 0.14 -7.56
N CYS A 119 -11.86 1.17 -8.39
CA CYS A 119 -12.92 2.15 -8.70
C CYS A 119 -14.16 1.59 -9.42
N ARG A 120 -14.05 0.40 -10.03
CA ARG A 120 -15.22 -0.30 -10.61
C ARG A 120 -16.02 -1.11 -9.60
N TRP A 121 -15.39 -1.48 -8.50
CA TRP A 121 -15.99 -2.23 -7.41
C TRP A 121 -16.71 -1.30 -6.44
N THR A 122 -16.06 -0.21 -6.04
CA THR A 122 -16.58 0.63 -4.97
C THR A 122 -16.27 2.11 -5.21
N SER A 123 -16.87 2.99 -4.40
CA SER A 123 -16.76 4.44 -4.54
C SER A 123 -16.85 5.15 -3.19
N GLY A 124 -16.69 6.48 -3.20
CA GLY A 124 -16.83 7.31 -2.00
C GLY A 124 -15.89 6.86 -0.88
N MET A 125 -16.42 6.79 0.34
CA MET A 125 -15.67 6.40 1.53
C MET A 125 -15.10 4.98 1.44
N SER A 126 -15.89 4.03 0.94
CA SER A 126 -15.43 2.64 0.81
C SER A 126 -14.22 2.51 -0.11
N LEU A 127 -14.15 3.27 -1.20
CA LEU A 127 -12.97 3.30 -2.06
C LEU A 127 -11.75 3.90 -1.35
N ILE A 128 -11.93 4.93 -0.51
CA ILE A 128 -10.84 5.49 0.31
C ILE A 128 -10.32 4.42 1.26
N VAL A 129 -11.22 3.80 2.05
CA VAL A 129 -10.86 2.80 3.05
C VAL A 129 -10.16 1.61 2.40
N MET A 130 -10.71 1.03 1.34
CA MET A 130 -10.09 -0.14 0.69
C MET A 130 -8.73 0.19 0.06
N THR A 131 -8.59 1.37 -0.54
CA THR A 131 -7.31 1.83 -1.10
C THR A 131 -6.27 2.01 0.00
N ALA A 132 -6.62 2.71 1.08
CA ALA A 132 -5.75 2.96 2.21
C ALA A 132 -5.33 1.67 2.92
N SER A 133 -6.29 0.78 3.23
CA SER A 133 -6.02 -0.51 3.87
C SER A 133 -5.09 -1.37 3.02
N THR A 134 -5.29 -1.43 1.70
CA THR A 134 -4.39 -2.18 0.81
C THR A 134 -2.98 -1.60 0.82
N GLY A 135 -2.86 -0.27 0.75
CA GLY A 135 -1.55 0.39 0.81
C GLY A 135 -0.83 0.19 2.15
N ILE A 136 -1.55 0.20 3.29
CA ILE A 136 -0.98 -0.10 4.61
C ILE A 136 -0.42 -1.52 4.66
N VAL A 137 -1.19 -2.51 4.16
CA VAL A 137 -0.73 -3.90 4.11
C VAL A 137 0.50 -4.03 3.21
N LEU A 138 0.55 -3.32 2.09
CA LEU A 138 1.72 -3.28 1.22
C LEU A 138 2.92 -2.59 1.89
N GLY A 139 2.71 -1.60 2.75
CA GLY A 139 3.78 -1.00 3.57
C GLY A 139 4.39 -2.01 4.54
N ALA A 140 3.54 -2.84 5.15
CA ALA A 140 4.03 -3.97 5.94
C ALA A 140 4.83 -4.97 5.08
N HIS A 141 4.41 -5.26 3.85
CA HIS A 141 5.16 -6.11 2.93
C HIS A 141 6.51 -5.52 2.51
N ASP A 142 6.56 -4.21 2.23
CA ASP A 142 7.80 -3.52 1.90
C ASP A 142 8.81 -3.66 3.06
N GLU A 143 8.40 -3.30 4.27
CA GLU A 143 9.26 -3.43 5.45
C GLU A 143 9.68 -4.89 5.71
N LEU A 144 8.76 -5.84 5.52
CA LEU A 144 9.07 -7.26 5.68
C LEU A 144 10.11 -7.74 4.64
N LEU A 145 9.99 -7.32 3.38
CA LEU A 145 10.97 -7.63 2.33
C LEU A 145 12.31 -6.96 2.59
N GLN A 146 12.29 -5.72 3.07
CA GLN A 146 13.49 -4.99 3.43
C GLN A 146 14.21 -5.65 4.61
N GLY A 147 13.48 -6.11 5.63
CA GLY A 147 14.05 -6.82 6.77
C GLY A 147 14.63 -8.20 6.45
N LEU A 148 14.36 -8.77 5.26
CA LEU A 148 15.07 -9.97 4.77
C LEU A 148 16.48 -9.65 4.26
N HIS A 149 16.80 -8.39 3.99
CA HIS A 149 18.13 -7.99 3.53
C HIS A 149 19.11 -7.92 4.73
N PRO A 150 20.32 -8.52 4.64
CA PRO A 150 21.26 -8.60 5.77
C PRO A 150 21.62 -7.27 6.43
N ASP A 151 21.71 -6.19 5.64
CA ASP A 151 22.06 -4.85 6.12
C ASP A 151 20.85 -4.01 6.58
N ARG A 152 19.66 -4.59 6.65
CA ARG A 152 18.41 -3.89 7.00
C ARG A 152 17.67 -4.60 8.12
N TYR A 153 16.82 -3.85 8.81
CA TYR A 153 16.10 -4.31 9.99
C TYR A 153 14.66 -3.84 9.94
N PHE A 154 13.76 -4.63 10.52
CA PHE A 154 12.36 -4.27 10.68
C PHE A 154 12.19 -3.00 11.55
N SER A 155 11.39 -2.07 11.06
CA SER A 155 11.16 -0.74 11.60
C SER A 155 9.66 -0.42 11.57
N HIS A 156 9.01 -0.42 12.74
CA HIS A 156 7.61 0.01 12.83
C HIS A 156 7.41 1.44 12.31
N ARG A 157 8.43 2.29 12.45
CA ARG A 157 8.42 3.66 11.96
C ARG A 157 8.23 3.72 10.45
N ASP A 158 8.88 2.84 9.71
CA ASP A 158 8.80 2.82 8.24
C ASP A 158 7.42 2.29 7.79
N ILE A 159 6.89 1.26 8.46
CA ILE A 159 5.50 0.79 8.25
C ILE A 159 4.48 1.92 8.48
N VAL A 160 4.68 2.74 9.52
CA VAL A 160 3.82 3.90 9.80
C VAL A 160 3.93 4.96 8.70
N VAL A 161 5.15 5.24 8.21
CA VAL A 161 5.36 6.20 7.11
C VAL A 161 4.63 5.75 5.84
N ASP A 162 4.80 4.48 5.46
CA ASP A 162 4.17 3.90 4.28
C ASP A 162 2.64 3.92 4.41
N GLY A 163 2.13 3.56 5.59
CA GLY A 163 0.72 3.58 5.91
C GLY A 163 0.10 4.97 5.84
N LEU A 164 0.74 5.99 6.44
CA LEU A 164 0.29 7.38 6.35
C LEU A 164 0.31 7.90 4.91
N SER A 165 1.31 7.50 4.14
CA SER A 165 1.48 7.88 2.73
C SER A 165 0.40 7.25 1.85
N ALA A 166 0.05 5.98 2.10
CA ALA A 166 -1.07 5.31 1.45
C ALA A 166 -2.42 5.99 1.76
N ILE A 167 -2.66 6.36 3.03
CA ILE A 167 -3.86 7.10 3.43
C ILE A 167 -3.91 8.47 2.74
N ALA A 168 -2.78 9.20 2.73
CA ALA A 168 -2.68 10.48 2.04
C ALA A 168 -2.99 10.34 0.54
N GLY A 169 -2.45 9.32 -0.13
CA GLY A 169 -2.74 9.03 -1.53
C GLY A 169 -4.21 8.68 -1.78
N ALA A 170 -4.84 7.88 -0.90
CA ALA A 170 -6.25 7.53 -1.00
C ALA A 170 -7.15 8.78 -0.88
N LEU A 171 -6.85 9.67 0.07
CA LEU A 171 -7.55 10.94 0.28
C LEU A 171 -7.32 11.91 -0.88
N ALA A 172 -6.09 12.04 -1.36
CA ALA A 172 -5.76 12.86 -2.52
C ALA A 172 -6.51 12.38 -3.76
N GLY A 173 -6.56 11.06 -3.99
CA GLY A 173 -7.29 10.47 -5.10
C GLY A 173 -8.78 10.77 -5.04
N HIS A 174 -9.38 10.79 -3.85
CA HIS A 174 -10.78 11.20 -3.67
C HIS A 174 -10.97 12.72 -3.80
N GLY A 175 -10.05 13.51 -3.27
CA GLY A 175 -10.01 14.97 -3.38
C GLY A 175 -9.99 15.46 -4.83
N LEU A 176 -9.18 14.79 -5.65
CA LEU A 176 -9.05 15.04 -7.09
C LEU A 176 -10.16 14.38 -7.93
N ARG A 177 -11.07 13.62 -7.32
CA ARG A 177 -12.10 12.81 -8.00
C ARG A 177 -11.50 11.87 -9.05
N LEU A 178 -10.35 11.28 -8.74
CA LEU A 178 -9.70 10.34 -9.65
C LEU A 178 -10.59 9.12 -9.85
N TYR A 179 -10.88 8.86 -11.12
CA TYR A 179 -11.62 7.72 -11.63
C TYR A 179 -13.12 7.70 -11.31
N ASP A 180 -13.71 8.81 -10.85
CA ASP A 180 -15.15 8.89 -10.59
C ASP A 180 -16.00 8.72 -11.87
N SER A 181 -15.42 9.01 -13.04
CA SER A 181 -16.05 8.83 -14.35
C SER A 181 -15.96 7.39 -14.89
N VAL A 182 -15.30 6.47 -14.18
CA VAL A 182 -15.17 5.08 -14.64
C VAL A 182 -16.49 4.35 -14.38
N PRO A 183 -17.08 3.67 -15.39
CA PRO A 183 -18.31 2.90 -15.19
C PRO A 183 -18.13 1.83 -14.12
N ARG A 184 -19.11 1.74 -13.22
CA ARG A 184 -19.11 0.78 -12.10
C ARG A 184 -19.82 -0.52 -12.51
N ARG A 185 -19.56 -1.58 -11.75
CA ARG A 185 -20.34 -2.82 -11.86
C ARG A 185 -21.80 -2.55 -11.43
N GLU A 186 -22.75 -3.19 -12.11
CA GLU A 186 -24.19 -3.09 -11.79
C GLU A 186 -24.58 -3.86 -10.53
N GLU A 187 -23.89 -4.98 -10.24
CA GLU A 187 -24.05 -5.68 -8.97
C GLU A 187 -23.48 -4.85 -7.83
N THR A 188 -24.29 -4.71 -6.78
CA THR A 188 -23.90 -4.02 -5.56
C THR A 188 -22.71 -4.75 -4.94
N TRP A 189 -21.56 -4.08 -4.92
CA TRP A 189 -20.42 -4.55 -4.17
C TRP A 189 -20.84 -4.81 -2.72
N ILE A 190 -20.63 -6.04 -2.27
CA ILE A 190 -21.01 -6.46 -0.93
C ILE A 190 -19.89 -6.01 0.01
N ALA A 191 -20.18 -4.91 0.73
CA ALA A 191 -19.28 -4.41 1.75
C ALA A 191 -18.90 -5.55 2.70
N PRO A 192 -17.60 -5.70 3.02
CA PRO A 192 -17.19 -6.71 3.97
C PRO A 192 -17.76 -6.44 5.35
N PRO A 193 -18.03 -7.51 6.13
CA PRO A 193 -18.33 -7.32 7.53
C PRO A 193 -17.15 -6.60 8.19
N TRP A 194 -17.40 -5.38 8.70
CA TRP A 194 -16.35 -4.54 9.28
C TRP A 194 -15.62 -5.22 10.43
N TRP A 195 -16.32 -6.07 11.19
CA TRP A 195 -15.71 -6.88 12.25
C TRP A 195 -14.64 -7.82 11.71
N ALA A 196 -14.82 -8.40 10.50
CA ALA A 196 -13.89 -9.37 9.93
C ALA A 196 -12.62 -8.67 9.45
N LEU A 197 -12.75 -7.48 8.85
CA LEU A 197 -11.60 -6.62 8.54
C LEU A 197 -10.87 -6.17 9.82
N ALA A 198 -11.60 -5.87 10.90
CA ALA A 198 -10.98 -5.50 12.17
C ALA A 198 -10.18 -6.67 12.77
N VAL A 199 -10.68 -7.90 12.68
CA VAL A 199 -9.95 -9.12 13.09
C VAL A 199 -8.69 -9.31 12.27
N VAL A 200 -8.76 -9.17 10.94
CA VAL A 200 -7.61 -9.28 10.04
C VAL A 200 -6.57 -8.19 10.34
N ALA A 201 -7.01 -6.95 10.60
CA ALA A 201 -6.13 -5.86 10.99
C ALA A 201 -5.46 -6.11 12.35
N ALA A 202 -6.23 -6.57 13.35
CA ALA A 202 -5.68 -6.92 14.67
C ALA A 202 -4.64 -8.05 14.56
N ALA A 203 -4.92 -9.07 13.75
CA ALA A 203 -3.99 -10.16 13.51
C ALA A 203 -2.68 -9.68 12.87
N LEU A 204 -2.76 -8.79 11.88
CA LEU A 204 -1.59 -8.16 11.28
C LEU A 204 -0.80 -7.36 12.32
N ILE A 205 -1.45 -6.55 13.16
CA ILE A 205 -0.77 -5.77 14.21
C ILE A 205 -0.04 -6.69 15.19
N ILE A 206 -0.69 -7.75 15.67
CA ILE A 206 -0.08 -8.71 16.60
C ILE A 206 1.13 -9.40 15.93
N PHE A 207 1.04 -9.73 14.64
CA PHE A 207 2.14 -10.30 13.87
C PHE A 207 3.31 -9.33 13.70
N LEU A 208 3.05 -8.05 13.42
CA LEU A 208 4.09 -7.03 13.16
C LEU A 208 4.76 -6.53 14.45
N TYR A 209 4.05 -6.53 15.57
CA TYR A 209 4.53 -5.96 16.83
C TYR A 209 5.89 -6.51 17.31
N PRO A 210 6.13 -7.83 17.37
CA PRO A 210 7.38 -8.37 17.90
C PRO A 210 8.53 -8.39 16.87
N LEU A 211 8.31 -8.02 15.60
CA LEU A 211 9.32 -8.18 14.54
C LEU A 211 10.68 -7.52 14.85
N PRO A 212 10.76 -6.31 15.45
CA PRO A 212 12.05 -5.70 15.75
C PRO A 212 12.85 -6.38 16.86
N GLU A 213 12.25 -7.30 17.63
CA GLU A 213 12.97 -8.10 18.63
C GLU A 213 13.75 -9.25 17.98
N PHE A 214 13.32 -9.71 16.80
CA PHE A 214 13.90 -10.84 16.07
C PHE A 214 14.83 -10.40 14.93
N ARG A 215 15.59 -9.31 15.09
CA ARG A 215 16.43 -8.72 14.03
C ARG A 215 17.51 -9.65 13.48
N GLN A 216 17.99 -10.59 14.29
CA GLN A 216 19.09 -11.49 13.93
C GLN A 216 18.71 -12.96 14.11
N GLU A 217 17.43 -13.22 14.37
CA GLU A 217 16.92 -14.55 14.68
C GLU A 217 15.79 -14.92 13.72
N PRO A 218 15.65 -16.19 13.36
CA PRO A 218 14.49 -16.65 12.61
C PRO A 218 13.19 -16.31 13.34
N LEU A 219 12.18 -15.85 12.60
CA LEU A 219 10.90 -15.44 13.17
C LEU A 219 10.14 -16.64 13.76
N PRO A 220 9.83 -16.66 15.07
CA PRO A 220 9.28 -17.86 15.69
C PRO A 220 7.86 -18.17 15.19
N TRP A 221 7.58 -19.45 14.95
CA TRP A 221 6.31 -19.91 14.33
C TRP A 221 5.04 -19.43 15.03
N TRP A 222 5.08 -19.17 16.33
CA TRP A 222 3.90 -18.75 17.10
C TRP A 222 3.36 -17.38 16.64
N ILE A 223 4.18 -16.51 16.03
CA ILE A 223 3.72 -15.21 15.52
C ILE A 223 2.72 -15.36 14.37
N LEU A 224 2.66 -16.52 13.72
CA LEU A 224 1.70 -16.83 12.66
C LEU A 224 0.29 -17.15 13.18
N THR A 225 0.17 -17.55 14.46
CA THR A 225 -1.10 -17.93 15.09
C THR A 225 -2.22 -16.89 14.86
N PRO A 226 -2.02 -15.59 15.15
CA PRO A 226 -3.06 -14.59 14.90
C PRO A 226 -3.51 -14.52 13.43
N LEU A 227 -2.57 -14.65 12.47
CA LEU A 227 -2.88 -14.62 11.05
C LEU A 227 -3.74 -15.82 10.64
N PHE A 228 -3.38 -17.04 11.08
CA PHE A 228 -4.16 -18.24 10.78
C PHE A 228 -5.56 -18.21 11.42
N VAL A 229 -5.68 -17.68 12.64
CA VAL A 229 -6.99 -17.50 13.29
C VAL A 229 -7.84 -16.51 12.48
N ALA A 230 -7.26 -15.39 12.02
CA ALA A 230 -7.97 -14.46 11.16
C ALA A 230 -8.36 -15.08 9.81
N THR A 231 -7.51 -15.91 9.20
CA THR A 231 -7.85 -16.71 7.99
C THR A 231 -9.04 -17.61 8.22
N PHE A 232 -9.02 -18.35 9.34
CA PHE A 232 -10.11 -19.24 9.70
C PHE A 232 -11.42 -18.46 9.89
N LEU A 233 -11.39 -17.39 10.70
CA LEU A 233 -12.58 -16.57 10.95
C LEU A 233 -13.12 -15.94 9.67
N TRP A 234 -12.26 -15.42 8.80
CA TRP A 234 -12.66 -14.87 7.51
C TRP A 234 -13.33 -15.94 6.63
N TYR A 235 -12.68 -17.09 6.43
CA TYR A 235 -13.17 -18.12 5.50
C TYR A 235 -14.44 -18.82 5.99
N PHE A 236 -14.54 -19.11 7.29
CA PHE A 236 -15.64 -19.91 7.83
C PHE A 236 -16.82 -19.09 8.35
N LEU A 237 -16.60 -17.85 8.81
CA LEU A 237 -17.69 -17.02 9.34
C LEU A 237 -18.21 -15.99 8.33
N ASP A 238 -17.40 -15.52 7.38
CA ASP A 238 -17.92 -14.71 6.27
C ASP A 238 -18.54 -15.61 5.20
N LYS A 239 -19.86 -15.85 5.31
CA LYS A 239 -20.63 -16.61 4.33
C LYS A 239 -20.86 -15.85 3.01
N THR A 240 -20.34 -14.62 2.89
CA THR A 240 -20.50 -13.81 1.68
C THR A 240 -19.69 -14.42 0.55
N ARG A 241 -20.35 -14.77 -0.57
CA ARG A 241 -19.65 -15.20 -1.79
C ARG A 241 -18.90 -14.01 -2.39
N ARG A 242 -17.59 -13.95 -2.19
CA ARG A 242 -16.72 -12.95 -2.80
C ARG A 242 -16.08 -13.48 -4.07
N VAL A 243 -15.99 -12.62 -5.07
CA VAL A 243 -15.30 -12.91 -6.34
C VAL A 243 -13.83 -12.55 -6.18
N ILE A 244 -12.94 -13.30 -6.82
CA ILE A 244 -11.51 -12.98 -6.88
C ILE A 244 -11.34 -11.56 -7.44
N GLY A 245 -10.44 -10.77 -6.85
CA GLY A 245 -10.24 -9.36 -7.23
C GLY A 245 -11.19 -8.37 -6.55
N ASP A 246 -12.15 -8.84 -5.73
CA ASP A 246 -12.87 -7.98 -4.79
C ASP A 246 -11.88 -7.28 -3.84
N PRO A 247 -11.98 -5.96 -3.62
CA PRO A 247 -11.03 -5.21 -2.79
C PRO A 247 -10.82 -5.77 -1.38
N ALA A 248 -11.87 -6.23 -0.71
CA ALA A 248 -11.75 -6.80 0.63
C ALA A 248 -11.01 -8.14 0.58
N SER A 249 -11.32 -8.97 -0.42
CA SER A 249 -10.61 -10.23 -0.66
C SER A 249 -9.12 -9.98 -0.94
N VAL A 250 -8.78 -8.97 -1.74
CA VAL A 250 -7.38 -8.59 -2.03
C VAL A 250 -6.63 -8.24 -0.75
N ILE A 251 -7.20 -7.38 0.11
CA ILE A 251 -6.59 -7.00 1.39
C ILE A 251 -6.30 -8.25 2.23
N VAL A 252 -7.29 -9.12 2.35
CA VAL A 252 -7.18 -10.34 3.16
C VAL A 252 -6.12 -11.30 2.62
N TRP A 253 -6.08 -11.50 1.30
CA TRP A 253 -5.05 -12.33 0.67
C TRP A 253 -3.64 -11.76 0.83
N LEU A 254 -3.49 -10.44 0.76
CA LEU A 254 -2.20 -9.78 1.05
C LEU A 254 -1.79 -10.01 2.50
N VAL A 255 -2.70 -9.80 3.46
CA VAL A 255 -2.38 -10.08 4.88
C VAL A 255 -1.96 -11.54 5.07
N PHE A 256 -2.62 -12.52 4.44
CA PHE A 256 -2.21 -13.91 4.57
C PHE A 256 -0.90 -14.24 3.86
N ALA A 257 -0.56 -13.51 2.80
CA ALA A 257 0.76 -13.64 2.17
C ALA A 257 1.90 -13.22 3.13
N THR A 258 1.63 -12.43 4.19
CA THR A 258 2.63 -12.13 5.22
C THR A 258 3.06 -13.37 6.03
N ALA A 259 2.25 -14.44 6.04
CA ALA A 259 2.64 -15.70 6.69
C ALA A 259 3.82 -16.40 5.99
N LEU A 260 4.17 -16.00 4.77
CA LEU A 260 5.31 -16.54 4.04
C LEU A 260 6.65 -16.03 4.60
N TYR A 261 6.72 -14.85 5.22
CA TYR A 261 8.00 -14.27 5.65
C TYR A 261 8.72 -15.09 6.73
N PRO A 262 8.06 -15.61 7.77
CA PRO A 262 8.73 -16.49 8.73
C PRO A 262 9.35 -17.72 8.06
N ILE A 263 8.66 -18.32 7.08
CA ILE A 263 9.21 -19.43 6.29
C ILE A 263 10.47 -18.98 5.55
N LEU A 264 10.41 -17.84 4.88
CA LEU A 264 11.56 -17.28 4.15
C LEU A 264 12.76 -17.02 5.08
N THR A 265 12.55 -16.49 6.29
CA THR A 265 13.64 -16.23 7.26
C THR A 265 14.39 -17.50 7.69
N HIS A 266 13.73 -18.66 7.68
CA HIS A 266 14.34 -19.95 7.99
C HIS A 266 15.10 -20.55 6.79
N MET A 267 14.82 -20.08 5.58
CA MET A 267 15.46 -20.54 4.34
C MET A 267 16.60 -19.59 3.90
N THR A 268 16.61 -18.34 4.36
CA THR A 268 17.52 -17.28 3.90
C THR A 268 19.01 -17.48 4.15
N PRO A 269 19.51 -18.30 5.10
CA PRO A 269 20.93 -18.65 5.10
C PRO A 269 21.40 -19.26 3.77
N ALA A 270 20.49 -19.77 2.93
CA ALA A 270 20.79 -20.36 1.62
C ALA A 270 20.61 -19.42 0.40
N VAL A 271 20.06 -18.20 0.57
CA VAL A 271 19.62 -17.35 -0.58
C VAL A 271 20.37 -16.02 -0.69
N PHE A 272 20.89 -15.47 0.41
CA PHE A 272 21.57 -14.17 0.43
C PHE A 272 23.04 -14.23 0.92
N GLN A 273 23.68 -15.40 0.80
CA GLN A 273 25.15 -15.51 0.76
C GLN A 273 25.64 -15.27 -0.67
#